data_AF-A0A3D1RDR6-F1
#
_entry.id   AF-A0A3D1RDR6-F1
#
_cell.length_a   1.000
_cell.length_b   1.000
_cell.length_c   1.000
_cell.angle_alpha   90.00
_cell.angle_beta   90.00
_cell.angle_gamma   90.00
#
_symmetry.space_group_name_H-M   'P 1'
#
loop_
_entity.id
_entity.type
_entity.pdbx_description
1 polymer ?
#
loop_
_entity_poly.entity_id
_entity_poly.type
_entity_poly.pdbx_seq_one_letter_code
_entity_poly.pdbx_strand_id
1 'polypeptide(L)'
;MGGAQSPFKTNINGTPTPEMLQLEVAANDSIYIYVVVTIDPTQNNLPFLVTDSIEIKFNNQTRYIQLEAYGQNANFITHQTINSTQVWNHPLPFVVLGSLTVRETGQLTLSPGTRMYVRATAPIIIQGTLITNGTRNRPVVFRGERIDEYYRDLPGSWPGIVFTETSKNNVLTFTELHN
;
A
#
# COMPACT_ATOMS: atom_id res chain seq x y z
N MET A 1 -18.93 -1.94 18.80
CA MET A 1 -18.47 -0.62 18.36
C MET A 1 -17.21 -0.25 19.12
N GLY A 2 -16.11 -0.03 18.43
CA GLY A 2 -14.80 0.26 19.03
C GLY A 2 -14.68 1.66 19.65
N GLY A 3 -15.62 2.58 19.39
CA GLY A 3 -15.68 3.91 20.01
C GLY A 3 -14.35 4.67 19.92
N ALA A 4 -13.92 5.29 21.02
CA ALA A 4 -12.66 6.04 21.06
C ALA A 4 -11.40 5.18 20.80
N GLN A 5 -11.47 3.87 21.08
CA GLN A 5 -10.39 2.92 20.88
C GLN A 5 -10.39 2.31 19.47
N SER A 6 -11.39 2.65 18.64
CA SER A 6 -11.45 2.19 17.26
C SER A 6 -10.27 2.77 16.45
N PRO A 7 -9.64 1.96 15.57
CA PRO A 7 -8.74 2.48 14.55
C PRO A 7 -9.48 3.34 13.51
N PHE A 8 -10.81 3.23 13.44
CA PHE A 8 -11.65 4.12 12.65
C PHE A 8 -11.96 5.39 13.45
N LYS A 9 -11.73 6.55 12.82
CA LYS A 9 -12.13 7.87 13.34
C LYS A 9 -13.21 8.45 12.44
N THR A 10 -14.20 9.08 13.06
CA THR A 10 -15.34 9.67 12.38
C THR A 10 -15.33 11.18 12.49
N ASN A 11 -15.81 11.83 11.43
CA ASN A 11 -16.25 13.22 11.46
C ASN A 11 -17.74 13.23 11.10
N ILE A 12 -18.58 13.69 12.03
CA ILE A 12 -20.04 13.70 11.91
C ILE A 12 -20.47 15.16 11.69
N ASN A 13 -20.98 15.43 10.50
CA ASN A 13 -21.47 16.74 10.07
C ASN A 13 -20.50 17.90 10.37
N GLY A 14 -19.21 17.70 10.09
CA GLY A 14 -18.14 18.68 10.31
C GLY A 14 -17.43 18.55 11.66
N THR A 15 -17.96 17.79 12.61
CA THR A 15 -17.38 17.64 13.95
C THR A 15 -16.61 16.31 14.09
N PRO A 16 -15.29 16.32 14.35
CA PRO A 16 -14.53 15.10 14.64
C PRO A 16 -14.96 14.51 16.00
N THR A 17 -15.75 13.44 15.99
CA THR A 17 -16.22 12.75 17.20
C THR A 17 -16.60 11.30 16.88
N PRO A 18 -16.32 10.33 17.78
CA PRO A 18 -16.76 8.94 17.62
C PRO A 18 -18.27 8.74 17.83
N GLU A 19 -18.93 9.70 18.47
CA GLU A 19 -20.36 9.65 18.80
C GLU A 19 -20.99 11.04 18.73
N MET A 20 -22.23 11.10 18.25
CA MET A 20 -23.07 12.29 18.34
C MET A 20 -24.50 11.87 18.65
N LEU A 21 -25.11 12.53 19.62
CA LEU A 21 -26.47 12.27 20.05
C LEU A 21 -27.37 13.44 19.66
N GLN A 22 -28.67 13.16 19.51
CA GLN A 22 -29.70 14.18 19.28
C GLN A 22 -29.43 15.06 18.05
N LEU A 23 -28.79 14.48 17.02
CA LEU A 23 -28.57 15.17 15.76
C LEU A 23 -29.91 15.36 15.03
N GLU A 24 -30.35 16.61 14.91
CA GLU A 24 -31.56 16.98 14.19
C GLU A 24 -31.28 17.08 12.69
N VAL A 25 -32.22 16.57 11.87
CA VAL A 25 -32.14 16.62 10.41
C VAL A 25 -33.50 17.07 9.90
N ALA A 26 -33.54 18.19 9.19
CA ALA A 26 -34.76 18.66 8.60
C ALA A 26 -35.25 17.72 7.49
N ALA A 27 -36.55 17.81 7.14
CA ALA A 27 -37.08 17.07 6.01
C ALA A 27 -36.33 17.46 4.72
N ASN A 28 -35.94 16.45 3.93
CA ASN A 28 -35.11 16.59 2.72
C ASN A 28 -33.65 17.03 2.95
N ASP A 29 -33.14 16.96 4.18
CA ASP A 29 -31.73 17.19 4.49
C ASP A 29 -30.95 15.87 4.69
N SER A 30 -29.63 15.93 4.78
CA SER A 30 -28.73 14.78 4.91
C SER A 30 -27.63 15.02 5.93
N ILE A 31 -27.22 13.95 6.61
CA ILE A 31 -26.02 13.95 7.45
C ILE A 31 -24.88 13.34 6.66
N TYR A 32 -23.71 13.99 6.69
CA TYR A 32 -22.47 13.40 6.22
C TYR A 32 -21.66 12.85 7.38
N ILE A 33 -21.20 11.61 7.23
CA ILE A 33 -20.24 10.98 8.14
C ILE A 33 -19.03 10.57 7.32
N TYR A 34 -17.89 11.20 7.59
CA TYR A 34 -16.61 10.79 7.02
C TYR A 34 -15.94 9.81 7.96
N VAL A 35 -15.37 8.75 7.39
CA VAL A 35 -14.64 7.72 8.13
C VAL A 35 -13.22 7.68 7.61
N VAL A 36 -12.25 7.75 8.52
CA VAL A 36 -10.84 7.49 8.22
C VAL A 36 -10.37 6.34 9.10
N VAL A 37 -9.46 5.51 8.59
CA VAL A 37 -8.83 4.45 9.37
C VAL A 37 -7.34 4.73 9.47
N THR A 38 -6.79 4.63 10.68
CA THR A 38 -5.34 4.65 10.91
C THR A 38 -4.96 3.30 11.48
N ILE A 39 -4.06 2.61 10.79
CA ILE A 39 -3.60 1.27 11.16
C ILE A 39 -2.14 1.37 11.58
N ASP A 40 -1.87 1.07 12.85
CA ASP A 40 -0.50 0.95 13.32
C ASP A 40 0.14 -0.34 12.80
N PRO A 41 1.39 -0.29 12.30
CA PRO A 41 2.07 -1.47 11.79
C PRO A 41 2.29 -2.48 12.91
N THR A 42 2.15 -3.76 12.56
CA THR A 42 2.36 -4.89 13.49
C THR A 42 3.58 -5.71 13.05
N GLN A 43 3.93 -6.75 13.81
CA GLN A 43 4.97 -7.71 13.42
C GLN A 43 4.42 -8.85 12.53
N ASN A 44 3.13 -8.81 12.16
CA ASN A 44 2.49 -9.89 11.40
C ASN A 44 2.90 -9.87 9.93
N ASN A 45 3.19 -11.05 9.37
CA ASN A 45 3.55 -11.16 7.96
C ASN A 45 2.35 -11.35 7.01
N LEU A 46 1.19 -11.71 7.57
CA LEU A 46 -0.03 -11.94 6.81
C LEU A 46 -0.88 -10.66 6.75
N PRO A 47 -1.58 -10.42 5.63
CA PRO A 47 -2.64 -9.41 5.60
C PRO A 47 -3.65 -9.66 6.73
N PHE A 48 -4.23 -8.58 7.24
CA PHE A 48 -5.19 -8.62 8.33
C PHE A 48 -6.39 -7.74 8.02
N LEU A 49 -7.54 -8.13 8.58
CA LEU A 49 -8.79 -7.41 8.46
C LEU A 49 -9.02 -6.62 9.75
N VAL A 50 -9.33 -5.33 9.59
CA VAL A 50 -9.74 -4.44 10.66
C VAL A 50 -11.21 -4.13 10.47
N THR A 51 -12.03 -4.49 11.45
CA THR A 51 -13.49 -4.33 11.37
C THR A 51 -14.03 -3.48 12.51
N ASP A 52 -15.03 -2.67 12.21
CA ASP A 52 -15.88 -2.03 13.22
C ASP A 52 -17.26 -1.76 12.61
N SER A 53 -18.12 -1.04 13.33
CA SER A 53 -19.42 -0.64 12.82
C SER A 53 -19.83 0.72 13.36
N ILE A 54 -20.53 1.51 12.56
CA ILE A 54 -21.26 2.70 13.02
C ILE A 54 -22.69 2.28 13.33
N GLU A 55 -23.12 2.48 14.57
CA GLU A 55 -24.53 2.34 14.96
C GLU A 55 -25.27 3.65 14.72
N ILE A 56 -26.43 3.56 14.08
CA ILE A 56 -27.34 4.68 13.86
C ILE A 56 -28.67 4.32 14.51
N LYS A 57 -29.11 5.16 15.45
CA LYS A 57 -30.41 5.04 16.12
C LYS A 57 -31.33 6.19 15.70
N PHE A 58 -32.49 5.87 15.14
CA PHE A 58 -33.49 6.85 14.71
C PHE A 58 -34.88 6.22 14.74
N ASN A 59 -35.93 6.95 15.10
CA ASN A 59 -37.33 6.49 15.07
C ASN A 59 -37.55 5.09 15.69
N ASN A 60 -36.89 4.79 16.81
CA ASN A 60 -36.91 3.49 17.49
C ASN A 60 -36.35 2.31 16.66
N GLN A 61 -35.61 2.61 15.59
CA GLN A 61 -34.84 1.66 14.78
C GLN A 61 -33.35 1.80 15.08
N THR A 62 -32.64 0.67 14.98
CA THR A 62 -31.18 0.61 15.04
C THR A 62 -30.68 0.03 13.73
N ARG A 63 -29.69 0.68 13.12
CA ARG A 63 -28.96 0.16 11.96
C ARG A 63 -27.47 0.17 12.23
N TYR A 64 -26.76 -0.79 11.63
CA TYR A 64 -25.31 -0.85 11.66
C TYR A 64 -24.76 -0.70 10.26
N ILE A 65 -23.82 0.21 10.08
CA ILE A 65 -23.00 0.30 8.88
C ILE A 65 -21.68 -0.39 9.21
N GLN A 66 -21.38 -1.49 8.51
CA GLN A 66 -20.14 -2.24 8.71
C GLN A 66 -18.96 -1.47 8.10
N LEU A 67 -17.85 -1.43 8.83
CA LEU A 67 -16.60 -0.85 8.39
C LEU A 67 -15.57 -1.97 8.30
N GLU A 68 -14.92 -2.09 7.15
CA GLU A 68 -13.89 -3.09 6.89
C GLU A 68 -12.69 -2.42 6.21
N ALA A 69 -11.49 -2.71 6.72
CA ALA A 69 -10.24 -2.26 6.12
C ALA A 69 -9.23 -3.41 6.09
N TYR A 70 -8.54 -3.58 4.97
CA TYR A 70 -7.48 -4.56 4.80
C TYR A 70 -6.13 -3.89 5.01
N GLY A 71 -5.31 -4.45 5.90
CA GLY A 71 -3.94 -4.01 6.17
C GLY A 71 -2.91 -5.08 5.82
N GLN A 72 -1.71 -4.67 5.40
CA GLN A 72 -0.55 -5.54 5.24
C GLN A 72 0.71 -4.76 5.59
N ASN A 73 1.56 -5.33 6.45
CA ASN A 73 2.87 -4.74 6.73
C ASN A 73 3.78 -4.81 5.50
N ALA A 74 4.75 -3.91 5.40
CA ALA A 74 5.66 -3.83 4.26
C ALA A 74 7.05 -3.34 4.67
N ASN A 75 8.03 -3.62 3.82
CA ASN A 75 9.37 -3.04 3.90
C ASN A 75 9.38 -1.70 3.15
N PHE A 76 9.54 -0.59 3.84
CA PHE A 76 9.51 0.74 3.22
C PHE A 76 10.91 1.21 2.80
N ILE A 77 11.02 1.69 1.56
CA ILE A 77 12.23 2.22 0.96
C ILE A 77 11.96 3.66 0.57
N THR A 78 12.56 4.62 1.28
CA THR A 78 12.36 6.05 0.99
C THR A 78 13.43 6.57 0.03
N HIS A 79 14.70 6.44 0.38
CA HIS A 79 15.82 6.77 -0.52
C HIS A 79 16.94 5.79 -0.23
N GLN A 80 17.12 4.82 -1.14
CA GLN A 80 18.11 3.77 -0.93
C GLN A 80 19.05 3.67 -2.12
N THR A 81 20.34 3.55 -1.79
CA THR A 81 21.40 3.32 -2.74
C THR A 81 22.07 1.98 -2.42
N ILE A 82 22.15 1.09 -3.40
CA ILE A 82 22.77 -0.23 -3.31
C ILE A 82 24.14 -0.15 -4.02
N ASN A 83 25.21 -0.21 -3.24
CA ASN A 83 26.61 -0.13 -3.72
C ASN A 83 27.36 -1.46 -3.67
N SER A 84 26.71 -2.51 -3.19
CA SER A 84 27.25 -3.86 -3.02
C SER A 84 26.18 -4.88 -3.40
N THR A 85 26.54 -6.16 -3.40
CA THR A 85 25.59 -7.25 -3.63
C THR A 85 24.61 -7.36 -2.47
N GLN A 86 23.32 -7.32 -2.76
CA GLN A 86 22.23 -7.55 -1.82
C GLN A 86 21.23 -8.56 -2.38
N VAL A 87 20.67 -9.38 -1.50
CA VAL A 87 19.58 -10.30 -1.81
C VAL A 87 18.37 -9.90 -0.98
N TRP A 88 17.28 -9.55 -1.64
CA TRP A 88 16.00 -9.28 -0.99
C TRP A 88 15.13 -10.52 -1.07
N ASN A 89 15.06 -11.20 0.08
CA ASN A 89 14.27 -12.40 0.29
C ASN A 89 13.39 -12.19 1.52
N HIS A 90 12.18 -11.65 1.31
CA HIS A 90 11.29 -11.30 2.41
C HIS A 90 9.83 -11.68 2.09
N PRO A 91 9.04 -12.20 3.07
CA PRO A 91 7.64 -12.54 2.84
C PRO A 91 6.74 -11.29 2.64
N LEU A 92 7.08 -10.19 3.31
CA LEU A 92 6.41 -8.90 3.13
C LEU A 92 6.80 -8.22 1.82
N PRO A 93 5.88 -7.47 1.19
CA PRO A 93 6.20 -6.68 0.01
C PRO A 93 7.15 -5.53 0.38
N PHE A 94 7.78 -4.97 -0.65
CA PHE A 94 8.57 -3.74 -0.55
C PHE A 94 7.77 -2.59 -1.14
N VAL A 95 7.75 -1.45 -0.44
CA VAL A 95 7.10 -0.22 -0.88
C VAL A 95 8.18 0.85 -1.08
N VAL A 96 8.36 1.26 -2.33
CA VAL A 96 9.38 2.23 -2.76
C VAL A 96 8.72 3.61 -2.83
N LEU A 97 8.91 4.41 -1.78
CA LEU A 97 8.33 5.73 -1.58
C LEU A 97 9.16 6.86 -2.22
N GLY A 98 10.44 6.62 -2.46
CA GLY A 98 11.32 7.51 -3.21
C GLY A 98 12.43 6.72 -3.91
N SER A 99 13.47 7.38 -4.40
CA SER A 99 14.42 6.76 -5.33
C SER A 99 15.11 5.49 -4.77
N LEU A 100 15.12 4.43 -5.58
CA LEU A 100 15.92 3.24 -5.38
C LEU A 100 16.98 3.17 -6.47
N THR A 101 18.25 3.31 -6.10
CA THR A 101 19.37 3.28 -7.05
C THR A 101 20.27 2.08 -6.78
N VAL A 102 20.47 1.21 -7.76
CA VAL A 102 21.53 0.20 -7.75
C VAL A 102 22.72 0.79 -8.50
N ARG A 103 23.77 1.20 -7.79
CA ARG A 103 24.96 1.81 -8.42
C ARG A 103 25.74 0.78 -9.25
N GLU A 104 26.68 1.27 -10.06
CA GLU A 104 27.53 0.44 -10.92
C GLU A 104 28.22 -0.74 -10.21
N THR A 105 28.64 -0.55 -8.96
CA THR A 105 29.27 -1.58 -8.13
C THR A 105 28.27 -2.48 -7.40
N GLY A 106 26.97 -2.12 -7.45
CA GLY A 106 25.89 -2.79 -6.76
C GLY A 106 25.24 -3.88 -7.60
N GLN A 107 24.72 -4.89 -6.90
CA GLN A 107 23.84 -5.90 -7.48
C GLN A 107 22.66 -6.10 -6.54
N LEU A 108 21.45 -5.99 -7.07
CA LEU A 108 20.23 -6.32 -6.36
C LEU A 108 19.63 -7.61 -6.92
N THR A 109 19.51 -8.62 -6.06
CA THR A 109 18.83 -9.88 -6.39
C THR A 109 17.49 -9.97 -5.66
N LEU A 110 16.39 -10.08 -6.40
CA LEU A 110 15.05 -10.29 -5.88
C LEU A 110 14.67 -11.78 -5.93
N SER A 111 14.34 -12.36 -4.79
CA SER A 111 13.93 -13.76 -4.66
C SER A 111 12.52 -14.03 -5.22
N PRO A 112 12.15 -15.30 -5.49
CA PRO A 112 10.83 -15.64 -6.03
C PRO A 112 9.67 -15.13 -5.17
N GLY A 113 8.65 -14.53 -5.79
CA GLY A 113 7.48 -14.00 -5.11
C GLY A 113 7.67 -12.62 -4.47
N THR A 114 8.82 -11.96 -4.68
CA THR A 114 9.02 -10.57 -4.25
C THR A 114 8.03 -9.65 -4.95
N ARG A 115 7.34 -8.81 -4.16
CA ARG A 115 6.38 -7.80 -4.62
C ARG A 115 6.94 -6.42 -4.35
N MET A 116 7.03 -5.60 -5.38
CA MET A 116 7.53 -4.22 -5.35
C MET A 116 6.38 -3.27 -5.71
N TYR A 117 5.98 -2.45 -4.76
CA TYR A 117 4.99 -1.40 -4.92
C TYR A 117 5.69 -0.05 -4.96
N VAL A 118 5.53 0.70 -6.05
CA VAL A 118 6.38 1.85 -6.35
C VAL A 118 5.50 3.11 -6.43
N ARG A 119 5.92 4.17 -5.74
CA ARG A 119 5.23 5.45 -5.82
C ARG A 119 5.42 6.09 -7.20
N ALA A 120 4.41 6.83 -7.66
CA ALA A 120 4.45 7.61 -8.90
C ALA A 120 5.68 8.52 -9.06
N THR A 121 6.30 8.94 -7.95
CA THR A 121 7.47 9.84 -7.91
C THR A 121 8.79 9.11 -7.58
N ALA A 122 8.80 7.79 -7.52
CA ALA A 122 9.91 7.00 -6.99
C ALA A 122 10.58 6.16 -8.10
N PRO A 123 11.59 6.69 -8.80
CA PRO A 123 12.25 5.94 -9.86
C PRO A 123 13.11 4.80 -9.30
N ILE A 124 13.08 3.66 -9.97
CA ILE A 124 14.05 2.57 -9.79
C ILE A 124 15.13 2.73 -10.85
N ILE A 125 16.36 3.07 -10.44
CA ILE A 125 17.48 3.35 -11.32
C ILE A 125 18.53 2.25 -11.17
N ILE A 126 18.81 1.53 -12.24
CA ILE A 126 19.80 0.46 -12.28
C ILE A 126 21.00 0.95 -13.07
N GLN A 127 22.08 1.26 -12.37
CA GLN A 127 23.41 1.55 -12.92
C GLN A 127 24.33 0.33 -12.86
N GLY A 128 24.10 -0.59 -11.92
CA GLY A 128 24.79 -1.87 -11.81
C GLY A 128 23.94 -3.00 -12.37
N THR A 129 23.65 -3.99 -11.50
CA THR A 129 22.97 -5.23 -11.89
C THR A 129 21.65 -5.42 -11.12
N LEU A 130 20.57 -5.70 -11.84
CA LEU A 130 19.31 -6.22 -11.29
C LEU A 130 19.11 -7.67 -11.72
N ILE A 131 18.90 -8.55 -10.74
CA ILE A 131 18.55 -9.95 -10.96
C ILE A 131 17.19 -10.21 -10.32
N THR A 132 16.23 -10.72 -11.07
CA THR A 132 14.97 -11.22 -10.53
C THR A 132 14.88 -12.73 -10.78
N ASN A 133 14.68 -13.48 -9.69
CA ASN A 133 14.63 -14.93 -9.71
C ASN A 133 13.19 -15.40 -9.48
N GLY A 134 12.24 -14.88 -10.25
CA GLY A 134 10.86 -15.34 -10.19
C GLY A 134 10.73 -16.80 -10.65
N THR A 135 9.61 -17.43 -10.32
CA THR A 135 9.19 -18.70 -10.91
C THR A 135 7.77 -18.58 -11.48
N ARG A 136 7.33 -19.51 -12.32
CA ARG A 136 5.97 -19.53 -12.89
C ARG A 136 4.88 -19.33 -11.83
N ASN A 137 5.02 -19.92 -10.65
CA ASN A 137 4.01 -19.87 -9.59
C ASN A 137 4.26 -18.73 -8.59
N ARG A 138 5.45 -18.14 -8.60
CA ARG A 138 5.88 -17.07 -7.69
C ARG A 138 6.71 -16.06 -8.47
N PRO A 139 6.09 -15.27 -9.37
CA PRO A 139 6.79 -14.26 -10.14
C PRO A 139 7.34 -13.16 -9.22
N VAL A 140 8.33 -12.42 -9.71
CA VAL A 140 8.70 -11.13 -9.10
C VAL A 140 7.83 -10.06 -9.75
N VAL A 141 7.14 -9.26 -8.95
CA VAL A 141 6.12 -8.32 -9.43
C VAL A 141 6.54 -6.89 -9.12
N PHE A 142 6.48 -6.00 -10.11
CA PHE A 142 6.58 -4.55 -9.94
C PHE A 142 5.31 -3.86 -10.42
N ARG A 143 4.82 -2.90 -9.63
CA ARG A 143 3.65 -2.08 -9.97
C ARG A 143 3.54 -0.82 -9.12
N GLY A 144 2.56 0.04 -9.40
CA GLY A 144 2.24 1.21 -8.59
C GLY A 144 1.83 0.90 -7.14
N GLU A 145 2.06 1.82 -6.20
CA GLU A 145 1.67 1.67 -4.79
C GLU A 145 0.15 1.73 -4.57
N ARG A 146 -0.60 2.33 -5.50
CA ARG A 146 -2.07 2.40 -5.49
C ARG A 146 -2.64 1.16 -6.17
N ILE A 147 -3.07 0.20 -5.36
CA ILE A 147 -3.63 -1.09 -5.82
C ILE A 147 -5.17 -1.14 -5.78
N ASP A 148 -5.78 -0.07 -5.28
CA ASP A 148 -7.22 0.17 -5.27
C ASP A 148 -7.80 0.16 -6.71
N GLU A 149 -9.01 -0.41 -6.85
CA GLU A 149 -9.62 -0.80 -8.13
C GLU A 149 -9.53 0.25 -9.23
N TYR A 150 -9.82 1.51 -8.91
CA TYR A 150 -9.81 2.60 -9.87
C TYR A 150 -8.40 2.97 -10.35
N TYR A 151 -7.40 2.92 -9.46
CA TYR A 151 -6.05 3.44 -9.72
C TYR A 151 -5.08 2.37 -10.23
N ARG A 152 -5.38 1.10 -9.95
CA ARG A 152 -4.49 -0.05 -10.09
C ARG A 152 -3.89 -0.22 -11.48
N ASP A 153 -4.63 0.17 -12.51
CA ASP A 153 -4.31 -0.09 -13.92
C ASP A 153 -4.18 1.22 -14.73
N LEU A 154 -4.10 2.38 -14.05
CA LEU A 154 -3.96 3.69 -14.69
C LEU A 154 -2.52 3.93 -15.15
N PRO A 155 -2.31 4.52 -16.35
CA PRO A 155 -0.97 4.84 -16.82
C PRO A 155 -0.27 5.86 -15.90
N GLY A 156 1.04 5.71 -15.75
CA GLY A 156 1.84 6.61 -14.92
C GLY A 156 1.72 6.37 -13.42
N SER A 157 1.20 5.22 -12.98
CA SER A 157 1.13 4.89 -11.55
C SER A 157 2.51 4.74 -10.89
N TRP A 158 3.56 4.51 -11.69
CA TRP A 158 4.96 4.50 -11.28
C TRP A 158 5.92 4.79 -12.46
N PRO A 159 7.17 5.26 -12.21
CA PRO A 159 8.11 5.65 -13.27
C PRO A 159 8.70 4.50 -14.10
N GLY A 160 8.53 3.24 -13.68
CA GLY A 160 9.20 2.09 -14.28
C GLY A 160 10.59 1.80 -13.68
N ILE A 161 11.28 0.86 -14.32
CA ILE A 161 12.68 0.50 -14.03
C ILE A 161 13.55 1.09 -15.14
N VAL A 162 14.51 1.93 -14.75
CA VAL A 162 15.41 2.62 -15.68
C VAL A 162 16.78 1.97 -15.61
N PHE A 163 17.18 1.26 -16.66
CA PHE A 163 18.54 0.78 -16.83
C PHE A 163 19.37 1.86 -17.53
N THR A 164 20.45 2.30 -16.89
CA THR A 164 21.35 3.34 -17.45
C THR A 164 22.43 2.71 -18.32
N GLU A 165 23.22 3.56 -19.00
CA GLU A 165 24.32 3.14 -19.89
C GLU A 165 25.39 2.26 -19.22
N THR A 166 25.56 2.40 -17.90
CA THR A 166 26.53 1.65 -17.11
C THR A 166 26.00 0.27 -16.68
N SER A 167 24.69 0.05 -16.81
CA SER A 167 24.03 -1.17 -16.35
C SER A 167 24.44 -2.37 -17.18
N LYS A 168 24.74 -3.48 -16.49
CA LYS A 168 25.23 -4.70 -17.13
C LYS A 168 24.75 -5.95 -16.39
N ASN A 169 24.72 -7.07 -17.11
CA ASN A 169 24.41 -8.41 -16.57
C ASN A 169 23.05 -8.56 -15.88
N ASN A 170 22.06 -7.74 -16.26
CA ASN A 170 20.70 -7.85 -15.72
C ASN A 170 20.02 -9.13 -16.19
N VAL A 171 19.29 -9.78 -15.29
CA VAL A 171 18.55 -11.00 -15.58
C VAL A 171 17.14 -10.88 -15.01
N LEU A 172 16.13 -10.95 -15.88
CA LEU A 172 14.74 -10.88 -15.48
C LEU A 172 14.03 -12.21 -15.73
N THR A 173 13.89 -13.04 -14.69
CA THR A 173 13.27 -14.37 -14.80
C THR A 173 11.89 -14.36 -14.14
N PHE A 174 10.84 -14.77 -14.88
CA PHE A 174 9.43 -14.73 -14.45
C PHE A 174 9.08 -13.43 -13.70
N THR A 175 9.28 -12.30 -14.40
CA THR A 175 9.03 -10.97 -13.85
C THR A 175 7.82 -10.35 -14.50
N GLU A 176 6.94 -9.80 -13.68
CA GLU A 176 5.75 -9.11 -14.12
C GLU A 176 5.87 -7.61 -13.84
N LEU A 177 5.53 -6.82 -14.85
CA LEU A 177 5.47 -5.38 -14.78
C LEU A 177 4.03 -4.98 -15.07
N HIS A 178 3.39 -4.32 -14.11
CA HIS A 178 2.02 -3.83 -14.25
C HIS A 178 2.03 -2.31 -14.31
N ASN A 179 1.08 -1.74 -15.06
CA ASN A 179 0.87 -0.29 -15.09
C ASN A 179 0.24 0.21 -13.82
#